data_AF-A0A5R8MWW8-F1
#
_entry.id   AF-A0A5R8MWW8-F1
#
_cell.length_a   1.000
_cell.length_b   1.000
_cell.length_c   1.000
_cell.angle_alpha   90.00
_cell.angle_beta   90.00
_cell.angle_gamma   90.00
#
_symmetry.space_group_name_H-M   'P 1'
#
loop_
_entity.id
_entity.type
_entity.pdbx_description
1 polymer ?
#
loop_
_entity_poly.entity_id
_entity_poly.type
_entity_poly.pdbx_seq_one_letter_code
_entity_poly.pdbx_strand_id
1 'polypeptide(L)'
;MCPNADGPDGGDGNGGDSGGDGGAYVLDALVEKSIVEASGEGRRRYRMLETMRAYAAQELLLAGEREAVEARFVRYFRRLAEEHEPLLRSREQVRSVAVFDAEYGNLVLALRMAVASGDADSASRILPALSWYWTMARFDARSESLVEAVLGFGDALPAAARAAFAAVRALAGNSGSLPDREPARALIEDCVRSGAMDRYPILVPVVVPAAFFLGLDDLAERELRRARDHRDPWARACACWVEAYVRIDRGDWPGGAAALAQALRRYEEVGERHGLAMTLIVSAHAHAVQGEHEPALIAAERGVALVAELGSQEEAGYRTWLATARMRAGDPDGAWRDVAAARRAIGGRVQRHSELELERCVAELHRRGGAWESSEQALDRLEALAGELSVPEETIEVLVAPARVANLLAAGAAAEARRMFPSAVRASVAARDAAAAAQLLARLLLGEGDPAGAAHALGMSQAIRGVFDRGDPEVGELAAALVERLGAPAYEQAYRRGAGLSRDQALGLLAG
;
A
#
# COMPACT_ATOMS: atom_id res chain seq x y z
N MET A 1 59.55 -7.90 -39.12
CA MET A 1 60.81 -7.68 -38.40
C MET A 1 60.69 -8.30 -37.04
N CYS A 2 61.20 -9.53 -36.87
CA CYS A 2 61.75 -9.94 -35.58
C CYS A 2 63.13 -9.26 -35.42
N PRO A 3 63.67 -9.19 -34.19
CA PRO A 3 64.53 -10.29 -33.78
C PRO A 3 64.35 -10.76 -32.33
N ASN A 4 64.79 -12.01 -32.15
CA ASN A 4 64.91 -12.81 -30.93
C ASN A 4 66.18 -12.49 -30.12
N ALA A 5 66.18 -12.86 -28.84
CA ALA A 5 67.25 -13.52 -28.06
C ALA A 5 66.79 -13.56 -26.58
N ASP A 6 66.92 -14.58 -25.72
CA ASP A 6 67.48 -15.93 -25.73
C ASP A 6 66.88 -16.67 -24.49
N GLY A 7 66.71 -18.00 -24.54
CA GLY A 7 66.47 -18.84 -23.34
C GLY A 7 67.81 -19.31 -22.71
N PRO A 8 67.86 -20.32 -21.80
CA PRO A 8 66.78 -21.22 -21.34
C PRO A 8 66.76 -21.59 -19.82
N ASP A 9 65.74 -22.39 -19.49
CA ASP A 9 65.72 -23.56 -18.58
C ASP A 9 65.17 -23.48 -17.13
N GLY A 10 64.14 -24.33 -16.90
CA GLY A 10 63.93 -25.06 -15.65
C GLY A 10 62.83 -24.62 -14.67
N GLY A 11 61.74 -25.40 -14.59
CA GLY A 11 61.11 -25.70 -13.29
C GLY A 11 59.62 -25.35 -13.11
N ASP A 12 58.80 -26.39 -13.26
CA ASP A 12 57.65 -26.76 -12.40
C ASP A 12 56.41 -25.86 -12.26
N GLY A 13 55.26 -26.54 -12.40
CA GLY A 13 54.28 -26.52 -11.32
C GLY A 13 53.00 -25.69 -11.52
N ASN A 14 52.11 -26.25 -12.34
CA ASN A 14 50.65 -26.24 -12.21
C ASN A 14 50.03 -25.71 -10.89
N GLY A 15 48.95 -24.92 -11.02
CA GLY A 15 47.81 -25.00 -10.10
C GLY A 15 47.39 -23.70 -9.43
N GLY A 16 46.41 -23.00 -10.01
CA GLY A 16 45.85 -21.79 -9.42
C GLY A 16 44.47 -21.40 -9.96
N ASP A 17 43.58 -22.37 -10.17
CA ASP A 17 42.15 -22.12 -10.33
C ASP A 17 41.34 -23.35 -9.86
N SER A 18 40.61 -23.24 -8.75
CA SER A 18 39.53 -24.18 -8.35
C SER A 18 38.87 -23.78 -7.02
N GLY A 19 38.19 -22.62 -6.99
CA GLY A 19 37.29 -22.24 -5.89
C GLY A 19 35.81 -22.53 -6.15
N GLY A 20 35.42 -22.84 -7.39
CA GLY A 20 34.01 -22.95 -7.82
C GLY A 20 33.45 -24.36 -7.95
N ASP A 21 34.29 -25.36 -8.19
CA ASP A 21 33.84 -26.69 -8.66
C ASP A 21 33.57 -27.69 -7.52
N GLY A 22 34.31 -27.57 -6.40
CA GLY A 22 34.19 -28.49 -5.26
C GLY A 22 32.87 -28.37 -4.48
N GLY A 23 32.28 -27.17 -4.40
CA GLY A 23 31.01 -26.95 -3.71
C GLY A 23 29.80 -27.54 -4.46
N ALA A 24 29.80 -27.43 -5.79
CA ALA A 24 28.77 -28.00 -6.64
C ALA A 24 28.80 -29.53 -6.61
N TYR A 25 30.00 -30.12 -6.69
CA TYR A 25 30.19 -31.57 -6.58
C TYR A 25 29.71 -32.14 -5.24
N VAL A 26 29.98 -31.45 -4.13
CA VAL A 26 29.50 -31.86 -2.80
C VAL A 26 27.98 -31.79 -2.70
N LEU A 27 27.36 -30.73 -3.22
CA LEU A 27 25.90 -30.59 -3.19
C LEU A 27 25.21 -31.65 -4.05
N ASP A 28 25.77 -32.01 -5.19
CA ASP A 28 25.25 -33.08 -6.05
C ASP A 28 25.36 -34.45 -5.37
N ALA A 29 26.47 -34.72 -4.67
CA ALA A 29 26.61 -35.93 -3.85
C ALA A 29 25.61 -35.98 -2.68
N LEU A 30 25.19 -34.83 -2.13
CA LEU A 30 24.17 -34.77 -1.08
C LEU A 30 22.75 -34.98 -1.65
N VAL A 31 22.50 -34.58 -2.90
CA VAL A 31 21.26 -34.89 -3.63
C VAL A 31 21.16 -36.39 -3.91
N GLU A 32 22.25 -37.01 -4.38
CA GLU A 32 22.30 -38.46 -4.62
C GLU A 32 22.03 -39.28 -3.35
N LYS A 33 22.43 -38.75 -2.18
CA LYS A 33 22.19 -39.37 -0.87
C LYS A 33 20.83 -39.01 -0.26
N SER A 34 19.96 -38.29 -0.98
CA SER A 34 18.67 -37.80 -0.50
C SER A 34 18.74 -36.95 0.78
N ILE A 35 19.89 -36.31 1.04
CA ILE A 35 20.09 -35.43 2.20
C ILE A 35 19.53 -34.03 1.91
N VAL A 36 19.64 -33.60 0.66
CA VAL A 36 19.05 -32.35 0.15
C VAL A 36 18.29 -32.62 -1.14
N GLU A 37 17.18 -31.95 -1.33
CA GLU A 37 16.38 -31.97 -2.55
C GLU A 37 16.80 -30.79 -3.43
N ALA A 38 17.21 -31.05 -4.67
CA ALA A 38 17.46 -29.99 -5.65
C ALA A 38 16.16 -29.57 -6.35
N SER A 39 15.96 -28.27 -6.50
CA SER A 39 14.81 -27.67 -7.19
C SER A 39 15.22 -26.44 -8.01
N GLY A 40 14.46 -26.12 -9.06
CA GLY A 40 14.59 -24.89 -9.87
C GLY A 40 15.27 -25.06 -11.24
N GLU A 41 14.69 -24.45 -12.27
CA GLU A 41 15.24 -24.35 -13.63
C GLU A 41 16.18 -23.14 -13.73
N GLY A 42 17.44 -23.27 -13.29
CA GLY A 42 18.43 -22.19 -13.36
C GLY A 42 19.54 -22.33 -12.32
N ARG A 43 19.46 -21.57 -11.21
CA ARG A 43 20.29 -21.83 -10.03
C ARG A 43 19.68 -23.00 -9.24
N ARG A 44 20.38 -24.13 -9.14
CA ARG A 44 19.96 -25.27 -8.29
C ARG A 44 19.78 -24.77 -6.86
N ARG A 45 18.54 -24.87 -6.35
CA ARG A 45 18.20 -24.59 -4.96
C ARG A 45 18.11 -25.90 -4.21
N TYR A 46 18.67 -25.91 -3.01
CA TYR A 46 18.74 -27.12 -2.20
C TYR A 46 17.87 -26.95 -0.97
N ARG A 47 16.94 -27.88 -0.75
CA ARG A 47 16.08 -27.91 0.43
C ARG A 47 16.43 -29.14 1.27
N MET A 48 16.64 -28.95 2.57
CA MET A 48 16.90 -30.05 3.49
C MET A 48 15.59 -30.47 4.18
N LEU A 49 15.38 -31.78 4.34
CA LEU A 49 14.28 -32.31 5.15
C LEU A 49 14.44 -31.89 6.62
N GLU A 50 13.33 -31.65 7.32
CA GLU A 50 13.36 -31.14 8.69
C GLU A 50 14.13 -32.04 9.66
N THR A 51 13.99 -33.36 9.49
CA THR A 51 14.72 -34.37 10.27
C THR A 51 16.24 -34.30 10.03
N MET A 52 16.67 -34.12 8.78
CA MET A 52 18.08 -33.95 8.43
C MET A 52 18.64 -32.62 8.95
N ARG A 53 17.82 -31.57 8.97
CA ARG A 53 18.21 -30.27 9.54
C ARG A 53 18.43 -30.35 11.06
N ALA A 54 17.58 -31.10 11.76
CA ALA A 54 17.73 -31.33 13.20
C ALA A 54 19.02 -32.13 13.50
N TYR A 55 19.29 -33.17 12.71
CA TYR A 55 20.52 -33.94 12.82
C TYR A 55 21.76 -33.09 12.53
N ALA A 56 21.78 -32.34 11.42
CA ALA A 56 22.89 -31.45 11.07
C ALA A 56 23.15 -30.38 12.14
N ALA A 57 22.09 -29.83 12.75
CA ALA A 57 22.24 -28.88 13.86
C ALA A 57 22.88 -29.52 15.10
N GLN A 58 22.56 -30.77 15.41
CA GLN A 58 23.17 -31.52 16.50
C GLN A 58 24.65 -31.83 16.21
N GLU A 59 24.99 -32.23 14.99
CA GLU A 59 26.37 -32.46 14.58
C GLU A 59 27.20 -31.17 14.63
N LEU A 60 26.65 -30.04 14.16
CA LEU A 60 27.26 -28.71 14.27
C LEU A 60 27.57 -28.32 15.72
N LEU A 61 26.69 -28.66 16.65
CA LEU A 61 26.87 -28.43 18.07
C LEU A 61 27.99 -29.33 18.64
N LEU A 62 28.00 -30.61 18.27
CA LEU A 62 29.05 -31.55 18.70
C LEU A 62 30.43 -31.20 18.14
N ALA A 63 30.48 -30.63 16.92
CA ALA A 63 31.71 -30.16 16.29
C ALA A 63 32.24 -28.84 16.88
N GLY A 64 31.44 -28.11 17.67
CA GLY A 64 31.81 -26.80 18.20
C GLY A 64 31.94 -25.70 17.14
N GLU A 65 31.37 -25.90 15.95
CA GLU A 65 31.46 -24.97 14.81
C GLU A 65 30.22 -24.07 14.67
N ARG A 66 29.25 -24.23 15.57
CA ARG A 66 27.95 -23.59 15.50
C ARG A 66 28.06 -22.07 15.37
N GLU A 67 28.77 -21.38 16.27
CA GLU A 67 28.87 -19.92 16.23
C GLU A 67 29.52 -19.42 14.94
N ALA A 68 30.55 -20.12 14.46
CA ALA A 68 31.26 -19.74 13.23
C ALA A 68 30.37 -19.88 11.98
N VAL A 69 29.57 -20.94 11.91
CA VAL A 69 28.63 -21.17 10.81
C VAL A 69 27.45 -20.19 10.87
N GLU A 70 26.89 -19.95 12.06
CA GLU A 70 25.83 -18.97 12.27
C GLU A 70 26.28 -17.54 11.87
N ALA A 71 27.50 -17.14 12.26
CA ALA A 71 28.05 -15.84 11.87
C ALA A 71 28.28 -15.71 10.36
N ARG A 72 28.71 -16.79 9.68
CA ARG A 72 28.83 -16.80 8.20
C ARG A 72 27.46 -16.70 7.53
N PHE A 73 26.45 -17.38 8.07
CA PHE A 73 25.08 -17.33 7.56
C PHE A 73 24.50 -15.93 7.66
N VAL A 74 24.57 -15.30 8.84
CA VAL A 74 24.10 -13.91 9.05
C VAL A 74 24.82 -12.96 8.10
N ARG A 75 26.14 -13.07 7.97
CA ARG A 75 26.92 -12.21 7.05
C ARG A 75 26.50 -12.36 5.59
N TYR A 76 26.20 -13.58 5.15
CA TYR A 76 25.74 -13.85 3.79
C TYR A 76 24.39 -13.18 3.52
N PHE A 77 23.39 -13.41 4.38
CA PHE A 77 22.06 -12.85 4.21
C PHE A 77 22.00 -11.34 4.46
N ARG A 78 22.89 -10.80 5.30
CA ARG A 78 23.11 -9.35 5.40
C ARG A 78 23.58 -8.76 4.08
N ARG A 79 24.59 -9.36 3.44
CA ARG A 79 25.07 -8.90 2.13
C ARG A 79 23.97 -9.00 1.07
N LEU A 80 23.21 -10.09 1.05
CA LEU A 80 22.06 -10.25 0.15
C LEU A 80 21.04 -9.10 0.34
N ALA A 81 20.69 -8.79 1.59
CA ALA A 81 19.78 -7.71 1.91
C ALA A 81 20.33 -6.34 1.48
N GLU A 82 21.60 -6.05 1.77
CA GLU A 82 22.27 -4.80 1.36
C GLU A 82 22.35 -4.64 -0.16
N GLU A 83 22.61 -5.72 -0.90
CA GLU A 83 22.68 -5.72 -2.37
C GLU A 83 21.31 -5.44 -3.00
N HIS A 84 20.26 -6.06 -2.46
CA HIS A 84 18.93 -6.02 -3.07
C HIS A 84 18.02 -4.89 -2.56
N GLU A 85 18.31 -4.27 -1.41
CA GLU A 85 17.51 -3.15 -0.89
C GLU A 85 17.25 -2.05 -1.94
N PRO A 86 18.27 -1.48 -2.62
CA PRO A 86 18.02 -0.47 -3.64
C PRO A 86 17.39 -1.06 -4.91
N LEU A 87 17.64 -2.35 -5.20
CA LEU A 87 17.12 -3.02 -6.38
C LEU A 87 15.61 -3.28 -6.31
N LEU A 88 15.07 -3.47 -5.10
CA LEU A 88 13.62 -3.52 -4.83
C LEU A 88 12.90 -2.22 -5.17
N ARG A 89 13.63 -1.12 -5.38
CA ARG A 89 13.12 0.21 -5.74
C ARG A 89 13.58 0.66 -7.13
N SER A 90 13.80 -0.30 -8.04
CA SER A 90 14.39 -0.06 -9.37
C SER A 90 13.78 -0.96 -10.46
N ARG A 91 14.27 -0.85 -11.70
CA ARG A 91 13.96 -1.77 -12.81
C ARG A 91 14.15 -3.26 -12.49
N GLU A 92 15.05 -3.60 -11.56
CA GLU A 92 15.33 -4.96 -11.11
C GLU A 92 14.35 -5.46 -10.03
N GLN A 93 13.27 -4.72 -9.76
CA GLN A 93 12.32 -5.02 -8.68
C GLN A 93 11.74 -6.43 -8.77
N VAL A 94 11.23 -6.86 -9.93
CA VAL A 94 10.65 -8.21 -10.12
C VAL A 94 11.68 -9.29 -9.80
N ARG A 95 12.91 -9.13 -10.29
CA ARG A 95 13.99 -10.08 -10.04
C ARG A 95 14.36 -10.12 -8.55
N SER A 96 14.42 -8.96 -7.90
CA SER A 96 14.75 -8.87 -6.48
C SER A 96 13.64 -9.41 -5.58
N VAL A 97 12.38 -9.19 -5.93
CA VAL A 97 11.22 -9.80 -5.26
C VAL A 97 11.29 -11.32 -5.38
N ALA A 98 11.58 -11.87 -6.56
CA ALA A 98 11.73 -13.32 -6.73
C ALA A 98 12.89 -13.93 -5.91
N VAL A 99 13.95 -13.15 -5.65
CA VAL A 99 15.03 -13.54 -4.73
C VAL A 99 14.52 -13.52 -3.28
N PHE A 100 13.81 -12.47 -2.88
CA PHE A 100 13.25 -12.34 -1.54
C PHE A 100 12.20 -13.41 -1.24
N ASP A 101 11.31 -13.73 -2.19
CA ASP A 101 10.32 -14.80 -2.05
C ASP A 101 10.98 -16.14 -1.77
N ALA A 102 12.07 -16.43 -2.48
CA ALA A 102 12.83 -17.66 -2.33
C ALA A 102 13.60 -17.73 -1.02
N GLU A 103 14.20 -16.61 -0.62
CA GLU A 103 15.10 -16.54 0.53
C GLU A 103 14.40 -16.00 1.79
N TYR A 104 13.09 -15.76 1.77
CA TYR A 104 12.36 -15.08 2.84
C TYR A 104 12.58 -15.73 4.21
N GLY A 105 12.45 -17.06 4.25
CA GLY A 105 12.67 -17.82 5.48
C GLY A 105 14.10 -17.68 6.01
N ASN A 106 15.08 -17.60 5.13
CA ASN A 106 16.49 -17.44 5.48
C ASN A 106 16.82 -16.01 5.92
N LEU A 107 16.25 -14.99 5.26
CA LEU A 107 16.38 -13.59 5.65
C LEU A 107 15.78 -13.32 7.03
N VAL A 108 14.58 -13.83 7.30
CA VAL A 108 13.95 -13.72 8.62
C VAL A 108 14.73 -14.49 9.68
N LEU A 109 15.25 -15.68 9.34
CA LEU A 109 16.11 -16.45 10.25
C LEU A 109 17.40 -15.68 10.56
N ALA A 110 18.07 -15.11 9.56
CA ALA A 110 19.28 -14.32 9.75
C ALA A 110 19.03 -13.10 10.64
N LEU A 111 17.90 -12.41 10.45
CA LEU A 111 17.51 -11.30 11.32
C LEU A 111 17.30 -11.76 12.77
N ARG A 112 16.60 -12.87 12.98
CA ARG A 112 16.38 -13.45 14.32
C ARG A 112 17.68 -13.87 14.99
N MET A 113 18.62 -14.45 14.24
CA MET A 113 19.93 -14.84 14.75
C MET A 113 20.77 -13.62 15.11
N ALA A 114 20.75 -12.56 14.30
CA ALA A 114 21.42 -11.29 14.62
C ALA A 114 20.84 -10.69 15.91
N VAL A 115 19.51 -10.69 16.07
CA VAL A 115 18.84 -10.26 17.30
C VAL A 115 19.28 -11.10 18.51
N ALA A 116 19.22 -12.43 18.41
CA ALA A 116 19.54 -13.33 19.51
C ALA A 116 21.01 -13.28 19.95
N SER A 117 21.92 -12.98 19.03
CA SER A 117 23.38 -12.88 19.30
C SER A 117 23.84 -11.49 19.71
N GLY A 118 22.96 -10.49 19.72
CA GLY A 118 23.34 -9.11 20.05
C GLY A 118 23.96 -8.31 18.90
N ASP A 119 23.92 -8.81 17.66
CA ASP A 119 24.54 -8.17 16.49
C ASP A 119 23.64 -7.08 15.90
N ALA A 120 23.65 -5.92 16.55
CA ALA A 120 22.90 -4.74 16.13
C ALA A 120 23.30 -4.22 14.74
N ASP A 121 24.57 -4.35 14.32
CA ASP A 121 25.03 -3.92 12.99
C ASP A 121 24.35 -4.75 11.90
N SER A 122 24.40 -6.09 12.00
CA SER A 122 23.77 -6.96 11.03
C SER A 122 22.24 -6.81 11.02
N ALA A 123 21.61 -6.71 12.20
CA ALA A 123 20.17 -6.49 12.29
C ALA A 123 19.74 -5.18 11.59
N SER A 124 20.47 -4.08 11.82
CA SER A 124 20.18 -2.77 11.22
C SER A 124 20.36 -2.70 9.70
N ARG A 125 21.14 -3.62 9.12
CA ARG A 125 21.40 -3.73 7.67
C ARG A 125 20.45 -4.68 6.95
N ILE A 126 19.95 -5.70 7.65
CA ILE A 126 18.96 -6.64 7.10
C ILE A 126 17.56 -6.01 7.10
N LEU A 127 17.19 -5.34 8.20
CA LEU A 127 15.83 -4.87 8.43
C LEU A 127 15.28 -3.94 7.32
N PRO A 128 16.01 -2.95 6.79
CA PRO A 128 15.47 -2.03 5.79
C PRO A 128 14.91 -2.72 4.54
N ALA A 129 15.62 -3.73 4.02
CA ALA A 129 15.20 -4.48 2.85
C ALA A 129 13.93 -5.31 3.13
N LEU A 130 13.87 -5.93 4.31
CA LEU A 130 12.68 -6.67 4.77
C LEU A 130 11.50 -5.73 5.00
N SER A 131 11.71 -4.56 5.61
CA SER A 131 10.65 -3.57 5.84
C SER A 131 9.99 -3.15 4.53
N TRP A 132 10.78 -2.83 3.50
CA TRP A 132 10.21 -2.47 2.20
C TRP A 132 9.50 -3.64 1.51
N TYR A 133 10.11 -4.82 1.53
CA TYR A 133 9.48 -6.02 1.00
C TYR A 133 8.15 -6.35 1.69
N TRP A 134 8.06 -6.13 3.01
CA TRP A 134 6.82 -6.33 3.76
C TRP A 134 5.72 -5.35 3.36
N THR A 135 6.07 -4.08 3.18
CA THR A 135 5.13 -3.04 2.75
C THR A 135 4.61 -3.29 1.33
N MET A 136 5.47 -3.72 0.41
CA MET A 136 5.15 -3.78 -1.03
C MET A 136 4.56 -5.12 -1.48
N ALA A 137 5.15 -6.23 -1.04
CA ALA A 137 4.90 -7.54 -1.64
C ALA A 137 4.27 -8.53 -0.66
N ARG A 138 4.64 -8.47 0.63
CA ARG A 138 4.24 -9.48 1.60
C ARG A 138 4.01 -8.93 3.00
N PHE A 139 2.76 -8.71 3.39
CA PHE A 139 2.46 -8.50 4.80
C PHE A 139 2.80 -9.77 5.60
N ASP A 140 3.54 -9.62 6.70
CA ASP A 140 3.76 -10.65 7.70
C ASP A 140 3.44 -10.04 9.07
N ALA A 141 2.43 -10.55 9.76
CA ALA A 141 2.04 -10.05 11.08
C ALA A 141 3.20 -10.12 12.10
N ARG A 142 4.21 -10.97 11.87
CA ARG A 142 5.40 -11.06 12.72
C ARG A 142 6.40 -9.93 12.47
N SER A 143 6.26 -9.17 11.38
CA SER A 143 7.11 -8.04 11.05
C SER A 143 7.20 -7.04 12.21
N GLU A 144 6.09 -6.77 12.89
CA GLU A 144 6.06 -5.87 14.06
C GLU A 144 6.97 -6.35 15.19
N SER A 145 6.83 -7.62 15.60
CA SER A 145 7.67 -8.21 16.64
C SER A 145 9.15 -8.23 16.26
N LEU A 146 9.47 -8.37 14.97
CA LEU A 146 10.86 -8.36 14.49
C LEU A 146 11.43 -6.94 14.54
N VAL A 147 10.66 -5.94 14.09
CA VAL A 147 11.06 -4.53 14.18
C VAL A 147 11.23 -4.11 15.64
N GLU A 148 10.33 -4.53 16.53
CA GLU A 148 10.43 -4.28 17.97
C GLU A 148 11.69 -4.91 18.57
N ALA A 149 11.98 -6.17 18.23
CA ALA A 149 13.17 -6.85 18.73
C ALA A 149 14.47 -6.16 18.29
N VAL A 150 14.52 -5.64 17.06
CA VAL A 150 15.66 -4.82 16.59
C VAL A 150 15.72 -3.49 17.34
N LEU A 151 14.59 -2.79 17.51
CA LEU A 151 14.53 -1.54 18.27
C LEU A 151 14.95 -1.71 19.75
N GLY A 152 14.78 -2.92 20.31
CA GLY A 152 15.25 -3.29 21.65
C GLY A 152 16.76 -3.12 21.88
N PHE A 153 17.56 -3.02 20.81
CA PHE A 153 18.99 -2.69 20.91
C PHE A 153 19.28 -1.26 21.38
N GLY A 154 18.30 -0.34 21.33
CA GLY A 154 18.44 1.01 21.85
C GLY A 154 19.62 1.79 21.26
N ASP A 155 20.58 2.18 22.09
CA ASP A 155 21.76 2.95 21.69
C ASP A 155 22.85 2.14 20.98
N ALA A 156 22.72 0.81 20.93
CA ALA A 156 23.58 0.00 20.07
C ALA A 156 23.24 0.15 18.58
N LEU A 157 22.05 0.66 18.25
CA LEU A 157 21.70 1.02 16.87
C LEU A 157 22.25 2.40 16.50
N PRO A 158 22.63 2.61 15.23
CA PRO A 158 22.83 3.95 14.70
C PRO A 158 21.56 4.81 14.91
N ALA A 159 21.72 6.04 15.38
CA ALA A 159 20.59 6.93 15.68
C ALA A 159 19.60 7.07 14.50
N ALA A 160 20.12 7.21 13.28
CA ALA A 160 19.32 7.27 12.06
C ALA A 160 18.48 6.00 11.82
N ALA A 161 19.05 4.81 12.08
CA ALA A 161 18.36 3.54 11.91
C ALA A 161 17.25 3.39 12.94
N ARG A 162 17.55 3.70 14.21
CA ARG A 162 16.57 3.69 15.29
C ARG A 162 15.38 4.61 15.00
N ALA A 163 15.65 5.85 14.61
CA ALA A 163 14.62 6.82 14.26
C ALA A 163 13.77 6.32 13.07
N ALA A 164 14.41 5.83 12.01
CA ALA A 164 13.72 5.30 10.83
C ALA A 164 12.80 4.13 11.16
N PHE A 165 13.29 3.13 11.92
CA PHE A 165 12.50 1.95 12.26
C PHE A 165 11.34 2.29 13.21
N ALA A 166 11.55 3.22 14.16
CA ALA A 166 10.48 3.70 15.02
C ALA A 166 9.40 4.43 14.21
N ALA A 167 9.79 5.28 13.26
CA ALA A 167 8.85 6.00 12.39
C ALA A 167 8.10 5.04 11.46
N VAL A 168 8.77 4.09 10.79
CA VAL A 168 8.08 3.10 9.95
C VAL A 168 7.08 2.28 10.76
N ARG A 169 7.45 1.82 11.96
CA ARG A 169 6.53 1.05 12.81
C ARG A 169 5.31 1.86 13.23
N ALA A 170 5.51 3.13 13.63
CA ALA A 170 4.44 3.94 14.19
C ALA A 170 3.59 4.66 13.13
N LEU A 171 4.17 5.02 11.98
CA LEU A 171 3.54 5.93 11.01
C LEU A 171 3.13 5.24 9.71
N ALA A 172 3.55 4.01 9.43
CA ALA A 172 3.13 3.29 8.22
C ALA A 172 1.66 2.84 8.26
N GLY A 173 0.98 2.97 9.40
CA GLY A 173 -0.45 2.61 9.54
C GLY A 173 -0.74 1.10 9.65
N ASN A 174 0.28 0.24 9.54
CA ASN A 174 0.15 -1.22 9.60
C ASN A 174 -0.43 -1.74 10.94
N SER A 175 -0.24 -0.98 12.02
CA SER A 175 -0.73 -1.32 13.37
C SER A 175 -2.15 -0.82 13.66
N GLY A 176 -2.88 -0.34 12.64
CA GLY A 176 -4.31 -0.03 12.72
C GLY A 176 -4.68 1.39 13.20
N SER A 177 -3.73 2.21 13.65
CA SER A 177 -3.95 3.64 13.88
C SER A 177 -2.65 4.44 13.93
N LEU A 178 -2.70 5.69 13.45
CA LEU A 178 -1.60 6.64 13.61
C LEU A 178 -1.51 7.13 15.06
N PRO A 179 -0.30 7.39 15.57
CA PRO A 179 -0.14 8.01 16.87
C PRO A 179 -0.71 9.43 16.89
N ASP A 180 -1.01 9.92 18.09
CA ASP A 180 -1.40 11.31 18.30
C ASP A 180 -0.38 12.30 17.71
N ARG A 181 -0.87 13.50 17.45
CA ARG A 181 -0.14 14.59 16.78
C ARG A 181 1.24 14.88 17.40
N GLU A 182 1.34 14.95 18.73
CA GLU A 182 2.60 15.29 19.41
C GLU A 182 3.64 14.16 19.39
N PRO A 183 3.29 12.90 19.75
CA PRO A 183 4.20 11.76 19.55
C PRO A 183 4.66 11.61 18.09
N ALA A 184 3.77 11.80 17.12
CA ALA A 184 4.12 11.75 15.71
C ALA A 184 5.12 12.86 15.32
N ARG A 185 4.86 14.11 15.74
CA ARG A 185 5.78 15.24 15.54
C ARG A 185 7.16 14.94 16.11
N ALA A 186 7.24 14.37 17.31
CA ALA A 186 8.50 14.02 17.94
C ALA A 186 9.28 12.96 17.14
N LEU A 187 8.60 11.92 16.63
CA LEU A 187 9.21 10.89 15.78
C LEU A 187 9.75 11.46 14.47
N ILE A 188 8.98 12.33 13.82
CA ILE A 188 9.35 12.98 12.56
C ILE A 188 10.57 13.89 12.78
N GLU A 189 10.55 14.71 13.82
CA GLU A 189 11.68 15.57 14.17
C GLU A 189 12.93 14.75 14.54
N ASP A 190 12.77 13.58 15.16
CA ASP A 190 13.90 12.69 15.43
C ASP A 190 14.51 12.09 14.15
N CYS A 191 13.67 11.73 13.16
CA CYS A 191 14.13 11.31 11.85
C CYS A 191 14.94 12.40 11.14
N VAL A 192 14.53 13.67 11.30
CA VAL A 192 15.25 14.82 10.74
C VAL A 192 16.57 15.03 11.46
N ARG A 193 16.58 15.12 12.80
CA ARG A 193 17.80 15.37 13.60
C ARG A 193 18.85 14.27 13.43
N SER A 194 18.42 13.02 13.35
CA SER A 194 19.32 11.87 13.21
C SER A 194 19.86 11.68 11.79
N GLY A 195 19.38 12.45 10.80
CA GLY A 195 19.71 12.28 9.39
C GLY A 195 19.06 11.06 8.74
N ALA A 196 18.05 10.47 9.39
CA ALA A 196 17.32 9.31 8.87
C ALA A 196 16.60 9.65 7.56
N MET A 197 15.99 10.84 7.45
CA MET A 197 15.28 11.29 6.24
C MET A 197 16.15 11.28 4.99
N ASP A 198 17.47 11.50 5.12
CA ASP A 198 18.39 11.51 3.98
C ASP A 198 18.94 10.09 3.70
N ARG A 199 19.00 9.23 4.73
CA ARG A 199 19.59 7.88 4.68
C ARG A 199 18.60 6.79 4.28
N TYR A 200 17.32 6.95 4.63
CA TYR A 200 16.28 5.96 4.42
C TYR A 200 15.17 6.53 3.53
N PRO A 201 15.27 6.35 2.19
CA PRO A 201 14.29 6.85 1.22
C PRO A 201 12.85 6.46 1.58
N ILE A 202 12.66 5.27 2.17
CA ILE A 202 11.36 4.74 2.59
C ILE A 202 10.59 5.64 3.56
N LEU A 203 11.27 6.56 4.25
CA LEU A 203 10.60 7.50 5.12
C LEU A 203 9.76 8.53 4.35
N VAL A 204 10.04 8.81 3.07
CA VAL A 204 9.24 9.78 2.29
C VAL A 204 7.77 9.37 2.19
N PRO A 205 7.41 8.17 1.68
CA PRO A 205 6.01 7.73 1.60
C PRO A 205 5.38 7.41 2.97
N VAL A 206 6.12 7.47 4.07
CA VAL A 206 5.61 7.20 5.42
C VAL A 206 5.40 8.51 6.20
N VAL A 207 6.47 9.29 6.37
CA VAL A 207 6.50 10.49 7.21
C VAL A 207 5.66 11.62 6.61
N VAL A 208 5.77 11.86 5.30
CA VAL A 208 5.10 13.02 4.68
C VAL A 208 3.57 12.85 4.69
N PRO A 209 3.01 11.70 4.28
CA PRO A 209 1.57 11.46 4.42
C PRO A 209 1.10 11.47 5.87
N ALA A 210 1.82 10.84 6.80
CA ALA A 210 1.44 10.85 8.21
C ALA A 210 1.40 12.27 8.81
N ALA A 211 2.39 13.11 8.49
CA ALA A 211 2.38 14.52 8.89
C ALA A 211 1.15 15.25 8.36
N PHE A 212 0.81 15.04 7.08
CA PHE A 212 -0.37 15.62 6.47
C PHE A 212 -1.67 15.15 7.16
N PHE A 213 -1.83 13.84 7.38
CA PHE A 213 -3.03 13.28 8.01
C PHE A 213 -3.26 13.77 9.44
N LEU A 214 -2.18 14.03 10.17
CA LEU A 214 -2.24 14.56 11.53
C LEU A 214 -2.37 16.09 11.60
N GLY A 215 -2.50 16.76 10.46
CA GLY A 215 -2.61 18.23 10.38
C GLY A 215 -1.32 18.95 10.80
N LEU A 216 -0.17 18.29 10.64
CA LEU A 216 1.17 18.84 10.85
C LEU A 216 1.66 19.50 9.55
N ASP A 217 0.88 20.44 9.02
CA ASP A 217 1.08 21.02 7.68
C ASP A 217 2.47 21.64 7.50
N ASP A 218 3.02 22.26 8.56
CA ASP A 218 4.37 22.82 8.58
C ASP A 218 5.46 21.76 8.32
N LEU A 219 5.31 20.60 8.96
CA LEU A 219 6.21 19.46 8.79
C LEU A 219 6.00 18.79 7.44
N ALA A 220 4.76 18.56 7.05
CA ALA A 220 4.42 17.95 5.78
C ALA A 220 5.03 18.74 4.62
N GLU A 221 4.86 20.07 4.60
CA GLU A 221 5.41 20.91 3.54
C GLU A 221 6.94 21.01 3.58
N ARG A 222 7.55 21.04 4.78
CA ARG A 222 9.01 21.06 4.92
C ARG A 222 9.63 19.76 4.42
N GLU A 223 9.12 18.62 4.84
CA GLU A 223 9.67 17.32 4.46
C GLU A 223 9.33 16.95 3.01
N LEU A 224 8.19 17.41 2.47
CA LEU A 224 7.91 17.30 1.04
C LEU A 224 8.92 18.09 0.20
N ARG A 225 9.29 19.30 0.62
CA ARG A 225 10.36 20.07 -0.05
C ARG A 225 11.71 19.36 0.01
N ARG A 226 12.08 18.81 1.17
CA ARG A 226 13.30 17.99 1.31
C ARG A 226 13.27 16.80 0.34
N ALA A 227 12.13 16.10 0.25
CA ALA A 227 11.99 14.91 -0.57
C ALA A 227 12.12 15.20 -2.09
N ARG A 228 11.71 16.39 -2.56
CA ARG A 228 11.88 16.81 -3.97
C ARG A 228 13.34 16.92 -4.38
N ASP A 229 14.21 17.34 -3.47
CA ASP A 229 15.65 17.50 -3.69
C ASP A 229 16.47 16.30 -3.16
N HIS A 230 15.79 15.21 -2.79
CA HIS A 230 16.44 14.03 -2.22
C HIS A 230 17.42 13.41 -3.21
N ARG A 231 18.55 12.89 -2.72
CA ARG A 231 19.62 12.29 -3.55
C ARG A 231 19.14 11.06 -4.32
N ASP A 232 18.31 10.24 -3.69
CA ASP A 232 17.72 9.03 -4.28
C ASP A 232 16.60 9.41 -5.27
N PRO A 233 16.67 8.99 -6.56
CA PRO A 233 15.65 9.27 -7.57
C PRO A 233 14.26 8.71 -7.22
N TRP A 234 14.20 7.56 -6.54
CA TRP A 234 12.94 6.94 -6.11
C TRP A 234 12.23 7.80 -5.06
N ALA A 235 12.98 8.37 -4.10
CA ALA A 235 12.41 9.29 -3.11
C ALA A 235 11.82 10.55 -3.76
N ARG A 236 12.45 11.06 -4.84
CA ARG A 236 11.91 12.19 -5.62
C ARG A 236 10.63 11.81 -6.37
N ALA A 237 10.52 10.56 -6.84
CA ALA A 237 9.28 10.04 -7.42
C ALA A 237 8.16 9.96 -6.36
N CYS A 238 8.46 9.42 -5.18
CA CYS A 238 7.55 9.41 -4.03
C CYS A 238 7.09 10.81 -3.65
N ALA A 239 7.98 11.81 -3.66
CA ALA A 239 7.62 13.20 -3.37
C ALA A 239 6.55 13.72 -4.33
N CYS A 240 6.66 13.45 -5.64
CA CYS A 240 5.64 13.83 -6.62
C CYS A 240 4.30 13.11 -6.36
N TRP A 241 4.33 11.83 -5.97
CA TRP A 241 3.12 11.08 -5.64
C TRP A 241 2.43 11.62 -4.37
N VAL A 242 3.18 11.88 -3.30
CA VAL A 242 2.63 12.48 -2.07
C VAL A 242 2.08 13.88 -2.34
N GLU A 243 2.78 14.69 -3.15
CA GLU A 243 2.28 16.00 -3.57
C GLU A 243 0.94 15.90 -4.30
N ALA A 244 0.82 14.94 -5.24
CA ALA A 244 -0.42 14.71 -5.95
C ALA A 244 -1.56 14.38 -4.98
N TYR A 245 -1.32 13.46 -4.06
CA TYR A 245 -2.29 13.05 -3.05
C TYR A 245 -2.76 14.25 -2.20
N VAL A 246 -1.83 15.04 -1.66
CA VAL A 246 -2.14 16.23 -0.83
C VAL A 246 -2.94 17.27 -1.62
N ARG A 247 -2.57 17.52 -2.89
CA ARG A 247 -3.29 18.48 -3.74
C ARG A 247 -4.71 18.03 -4.03
N ILE A 248 -4.89 16.76 -4.41
CA ILE A 248 -6.22 16.17 -4.66
C ILE A 248 -7.06 16.21 -3.40
N ASP A 249 -6.53 15.81 -2.25
CA ASP A 249 -7.25 15.88 -0.98
C ASP A 249 -7.71 17.31 -0.70
N ARG A 250 -6.87 18.32 -0.95
CA ARG A 250 -7.19 19.76 -0.80
C ARG A 250 -8.11 20.32 -1.91
N GLY A 251 -8.47 19.53 -2.91
CA GLY A 251 -9.33 19.92 -4.02
C GLY A 251 -8.61 20.59 -5.21
N ASP A 252 -7.28 20.68 -5.20
CA ASP A 252 -6.47 21.11 -6.35
C ASP A 252 -6.26 19.93 -7.32
N TRP A 253 -7.30 19.58 -8.06
CA TRP A 253 -7.26 18.50 -9.05
C TRP A 253 -6.30 18.75 -10.22
N PRO A 254 -6.23 19.97 -10.83
CA PRO A 254 -5.28 20.23 -11.91
C PRO A 254 -3.82 20.11 -11.45
N GLY A 255 -3.48 20.67 -10.28
CA GLY A 255 -2.15 20.52 -9.71
C GLY A 255 -1.85 19.08 -9.29
N GLY A 256 -2.85 18.38 -8.77
CA GLY A 256 -2.79 16.95 -8.48
C GLY A 256 -2.46 16.11 -9.72
N ALA A 257 -3.19 16.29 -10.81
CA ALA A 257 -2.96 15.61 -12.08
C ALA A 257 -1.57 15.90 -12.66
N ALA A 258 -1.10 17.15 -12.58
CA ALA A 258 0.25 17.53 -13.00
C ALA A 258 1.34 16.83 -12.16
N ALA A 259 1.11 16.67 -10.85
CA ALA A 259 2.00 15.94 -9.96
C ALA A 259 1.98 14.42 -10.20
N LEU A 260 0.80 13.83 -10.46
CA LEU A 260 0.68 12.42 -10.87
C LEU A 260 1.45 12.14 -12.16
N ALA A 261 1.30 13.00 -13.18
CA ALA A 261 2.03 12.85 -14.43
C ALA A 261 3.55 12.93 -14.24
N GLN A 262 4.03 13.75 -13.28
CA GLN A 262 5.45 13.78 -12.91
C GLN A 262 5.88 12.52 -12.18
N ALA A 263 5.07 12.02 -11.23
CA ALA A 263 5.35 10.80 -10.50
C ALA A 263 5.44 9.60 -11.45
N LEU A 264 4.49 9.44 -12.39
CA LEU A 264 4.52 8.39 -13.41
C LEU A 264 5.83 8.41 -14.20
N ARG A 265 6.22 9.57 -14.75
CA ARG A 265 7.48 9.70 -15.51
C ARG A 265 8.70 9.32 -14.67
N ARG A 266 8.77 9.79 -13.42
CA ARG A 266 9.90 9.50 -12.53
C ARG A 266 9.97 8.02 -12.15
N TYR A 267 8.84 7.39 -11.87
CA TYR A 267 8.81 5.95 -11.58
C TYR A 267 9.14 5.12 -12.83
N GLU A 268 8.76 5.56 -14.04
CA GLU A 268 9.18 4.94 -15.30
C GLU A 268 10.71 5.04 -15.50
N GLU A 269 11.31 6.20 -15.20
CA GLU A 269 12.78 6.40 -15.26
C GLU A 269 13.53 5.49 -14.26
N VAL A 270 13.00 5.37 -13.04
CA VAL A 270 13.53 4.48 -11.99
C VAL A 270 13.31 3.00 -12.38
N GLY A 271 12.22 2.72 -13.09
CA GLY A 271 11.78 1.39 -13.50
C GLY A 271 11.04 0.61 -12.41
N GLU A 272 10.56 1.29 -11.37
CA GLU A 272 9.91 0.65 -10.24
C GLU A 272 8.40 0.43 -10.50
N ARG A 273 7.91 -0.81 -10.37
CA ARG A 273 6.53 -1.19 -10.73
C ARG A 273 5.50 -0.86 -9.66
N HIS A 274 5.83 -1.06 -8.38
CA HIS A 274 4.87 -0.81 -7.31
C HIS A 274 4.50 0.69 -7.20
N GLY A 275 5.49 1.59 -7.20
CA GLY A 275 5.25 3.04 -7.31
C GLY A 275 4.49 3.47 -8.56
N LEU A 276 4.74 2.82 -9.71
CA LEU A 276 3.92 3.03 -10.92
C LEU A 276 2.47 2.62 -10.69
N ALA A 277 2.22 1.43 -10.14
CA ALA A 277 0.87 0.95 -9.86
C ALA A 277 0.13 1.90 -8.91
N MET A 278 0.75 2.30 -7.80
CA MET A 278 0.18 3.24 -6.83
C MET A 278 -0.14 4.60 -7.45
N THR A 279 0.65 5.06 -8.42
CA THR A 279 0.38 6.33 -9.10
C THR A 279 -0.75 6.17 -10.14
N LEU A 280 -0.80 5.04 -10.83
CA LEU A 280 -1.83 4.73 -11.81
C LEU A 280 -3.22 4.59 -11.18
N ILE A 281 -3.34 4.02 -9.98
CA ILE A 281 -4.65 3.87 -9.33
C ILE A 281 -5.24 5.23 -8.91
N VAL A 282 -4.40 6.15 -8.42
CA VAL A 282 -4.82 7.52 -8.10
C VAL A 282 -5.16 8.30 -9.37
N SER A 283 -4.40 8.09 -10.46
CA SER A 283 -4.72 8.66 -11.77
C SER A 283 -6.05 8.13 -12.31
N ALA A 284 -6.31 6.84 -12.17
CA ALA A 284 -7.57 6.21 -12.56
C ALA A 284 -8.75 6.83 -11.79
N HIS A 285 -8.60 7.02 -10.48
CA HIS A 285 -9.62 7.68 -9.66
C HIS A 285 -9.87 9.13 -10.13
N ALA A 286 -8.81 9.90 -10.42
CA ALA A 286 -8.96 11.27 -10.91
C ALA A 286 -9.70 11.34 -12.25
N HIS A 287 -9.35 10.47 -13.21
CA HIS A 287 -10.08 10.33 -14.47
C HIS A 287 -11.55 9.93 -14.24
N ALA A 288 -11.81 8.98 -13.33
CA ALA A 288 -13.15 8.50 -13.01
C ALA A 288 -14.04 9.57 -12.38
N VAL A 289 -13.50 10.52 -11.60
CA VAL A 289 -14.25 11.66 -11.05
C VAL A 289 -14.59 12.67 -12.15
N GLN A 290 -13.71 12.86 -13.14
CA GLN A 290 -13.95 13.76 -14.27
C GLN A 290 -14.91 13.18 -15.33
N GLY A 291 -15.28 11.89 -15.22
CA GLY A 291 -16.08 11.18 -16.23
C GLY A 291 -15.27 10.62 -17.40
N GLU A 292 -13.95 10.64 -17.29
CA GLU A 292 -13.02 10.10 -18.30
C GLU A 292 -12.84 8.58 -18.09
N HIS A 293 -13.91 7.83 -18.32
CA HIS A 293 -13.98 6.40 -17.98
C HIS A 293 -12.94 5.54 -18.72
N GLU A 294 -12.69 5.78 -20.01
CA GLU A 294 -11.71 5.01 -20.78
C GLU A 294 -10.28 5.20 -20.26
N PRO A 295 -9.75 6.44 -20.07
CA PRO A 295 -8.48 6.66 -19.40
C PRO A 295 -8.41 6.06 -17.99
N ALA A 296 -9.51 6.13 -17.22
CA ALA A 296 -9.57 5.54 -15.90
C ALA A 296 -9.37 4.02 -15.91
N LEU A 297 -10.06 3.32 -16.81
CA LEU A 297 -9.95 1.86 -16.96
C LEU A 297 -8.56 1.45 -17.44
N ILE A 298 -8.00 2.14 -18.44
CA ILE A 298 -6.64 1.86 -18.94
C ILE A 298 -5.60 1.99 -17.81
N ALA A 299 -5.69 3.05 -17.01
CA ALA A 299 -4.77 3.26 -15.89
C ALA A 299 -4.93 2.18 -14.81
N ALA A 300 -6.17 1.85 -14.42
CA ALA A 300 -6.45 0.82 -13.42
C ALA A 300 -6.02 -0.59 -13.89
N GLU A 301 -6.28 -0.95 -15.15
CA GLU A 301 -5.85 -2.24 -15.74
C GLU A 301 -4.33 -2.37 -15.78
N ARG A 302 -3.62 -1.30 -16.17
CA ARG A 302 -2.15 -1.27 -16.12
C ARG A 302 -1.64 -1.41 -14.67
N GLY A 303 -2.30 -0.77 -13.71
CA GLY A 303 -2.00 -0.91 -12.28
C GLY A 303 -2.14 -2.35 -11.79
N VAL A 304 -3.26 -3.01 -12.12
CA VAL A 304 -3.50 -4.44 -11.80
C VAL A 304 -2.43 -5.34 -12.41
N ALA A 305 -2.05 -5.12 -13.66
CA ALA A 305 -1.01 -5.92 -14.32
C ALA A 305 0.35 -5.80 -13.60
N LEU A 306 0.73 -4.59 -13.20
CA LEU A 306 1.99 -4.34 -12.49
C LEU A 306 2.06 -5.02 -11.12
N VAL A 307 0.99 -4.97 -10.33
CA VAL A 307 0.97 -5.65 -9.01
C VAL A 307 0.89 -7.17 -9.14
N ALA A 308 0.22 -7.69 -10.17
CA ALA A 308 0.19 -9.12 -10.48
C ALA A 308 1.57 -9.65 -10.88
N GLU A 309 2.36 -8.89 -11.66
CA GLU A 309 3.75 -9.24 -11.98
C GLU A 309 4.65 -9.35 -10.74
N LEU A 310 4.34 -8.60 -9.68
CA LEU A 310 5.07 -8.63 -8.41
C LEU A 310 4.61 -9.74 -7.47
N GLY A 311 3.50 -10.43 -7.77
CA GLY A 311 2.85 -11.32 -6.80
C GLY A 311 2.42 -10.59 -5.53
N SER A 312 2.12 -9.29 -5.62
CA SER A 312 1.81 -8.46 -4.46
C SER A 312 0.47 -8.86 -3.84
N GLN A 313 0.43 -8.90 -2.51
CA GLN A 313 -0.81 -9.11 -1.75
C GLN A 313 -1.85 -7.98 -1.92
N GLU A 314 -1.46 -6.85 -2.51
CA GLU A 314 -2.36 -5.74 -2.81
C GLU A 314 -3.21 -5.96 -4.06
N GLU A 315 -2.94 -7.00 -4.87
CA GLU A 315 -3.66 -7.23 -6.14
C GLU A 315 -5.19 -7.21 -5.97
N ALA A 316 -5.70 -7.79 -4.88
CA ALA A 316 -7.12 -7.79 -4.56
C ALA A 316 -7.68 -6.36 -4.43
N GLY A 317 -6.96 -5.46 -3.77
CA GLY A 317 -7.35 -4.05 -3.63
C GLY A 317 -7.41 -3.32 -4.95
N TYR A 318 -6.42 -3.52 -5.83
CA TYR A 318 -6.39 -2.91 -7.17
C TYR A 318 -7.54 -3.42 -8.04
N ARG A 319 -7.88 -4.70 -7.95
CA ARG A 319 -9.03 -5.28 -8.65
C ARG A 319 -10.36 -4.75 -8.13
N THR A 320 -10.48 -4.53 -6.82
CA THR A 320 -11.65 -3.89 -6.20
C THR A 320 -11.86 -2.46 -6.73
N TRP A 321 -10.77 -1.69 -6.86
CA TRP A 321 -10.83 -0.36 -7.49
C TRP A 321 -11.24 -0.42 -8.97
N LEU A 322 -10.66 -1.35 -9.73
CA LEU A 322 -11.03 -1.56 -11.14
C LEU A 322 -12.51 -1.96 -11.29
N ALA A 323 -13.02 -2.83 -10.41
CA ALA A 323 -14.43 -3.20 -10.39
C ALA A 323 -15.34 -1.99 -10.19
N THR A 324 -14.99 -1.10 -9.24
CA THR A 324 -15.74 0.14 -9.00
C THR A 324 -15.69 1.08 -10.22
N ALA A 325 -14.52 1.21 -10.86
CA ALA A 325 -14.38 2.01 -12.07
C ALA A 325 -15.20 1.46 -13.24
N ARG A 326 -15.22 0.13 -13.44
CA ARG A 326 -16.06 -0.52 -14.47
C ARG A 326 -17.54 -0.33 -14.20
N MET A 327 -17.96 -0.45 -12.94
CA MET A 327 -19.35 -0.20 -12.56
C MET A 327 -19.77 1.23 -12.90
N ARG A 328 -18.92 2.22 -12.59
CA ARG A 328 -19.16 3.63 -12.94
C ARG A 328 -19.15 3.90 -14.44
N ALA A 329 -18.38 3.11 -15.20
CA ALA A 329 -18.34 3.16 -16.66
C ALA A 329 -19.50 2.42 -17.35
N GLY A 330 -20.41 1.79 -16.59
CA GLY A 330 -21.54 1.04 -17.13
C GLY A 330 -21.21 -0.39 -17.60
N ASP A 331 -20.12 -1.00 -17.09
CA ASP A 331 -19.75 -2.41 -17.33
C ASP A 331 -19.89 -3.25 -16.05
N PRO A 332 -21.12 -3.61 -15.63
CA PRO A 332 -21.35 -4.42 -14.43
C PRO A 332 -20.78 -5.83 -14.55
N ASP A 333 -20.80 -6.43 -15.75
CA ASP A 333 -20.26 -7.77 -15.99
C ASP A 333 -18.74 -7.80 -15.82
N GLY A 334 -18.04 -6.78 -16.32
CA GLY A 334 -16.62 -6.60 -16.07
C GLY A 334 -16.30 -6.35 -14.61
N ALA A 335 -17.13 -5.57 -13.90
CA ALA A 335 -16.96 -5.33 -12.48
C ALA A 335 -17.03 -6.65 -11.66
N TRP A 336 -18.03 -7.50 -11.93
CA TRP A 336 -18.15 -8.81 -11.27
C TRP A 336 -17.02 -9.78 -11.63
N ARG A 337 -16.48 -9.73 -12.85
CA ARG A 337 -15.29 -10.49 -13.25
C ARG A 337 -14.07 -10.10 -12.41
N ASP A 338 -13.87 -8.82 -12.14
CA ASP A 338 -12.76 -8.34 -11.31
C ASP A 338 -12.94 -8.69 -9.84
N VAL A 339 -14.16 -8.62 -9.30
CA VAL A 339 -14.48 -9.12 -7.95
C VAL A 339 -14.13 -10.60 -7.82
N ALA A 340 -14.50 -11.42 -8.81
CA ALA A 340 -14.15 -12.84 -8.81
C ALA A 340 -12.64 -13.07 -8.89
N ALA A 341 -11.90 -12.22 -9.61
CA ALA A 341 -10.45 -12.28 -9.67
C ALA A 341 -9.79 -11.81 -8.35
N ALA A 342 -10.30 -10.75 -7.72
CA ALA A 342 -9.86 -10.29 -6.40
C ALA A 342 -10.01 -11.39 -5.35
N ARG A 343 -11.16 -12.07 -5.32
CA ARG A 343 -11.42 -13.19 -4.40
C ARG A 343 -10.42 -14.35 -4.58
N ARG A 344 -9.96 -14.61 -5.81
CA ARG A 344 -8.91 -15.63 -6.08
C ARG A 344 -7.53 -15.19 -5.59
N ALA A 345 -7.19 -13.90 -5.70
CA ALA A 345 -5.90 -13.36 -5.30
C ALA A 345 -5.65 -13.44 -3.77
N ILE A 346 -6.73 -13.43 -2.97
CA ILE A 346 -6.68 -13.44 -1.50
C ILE A 346 -6.14 -14.76 -0.87
N GLY A 347 -5.93 -15.82 -1.65
CA GLY A 347 -5.64 -17.17 -1.13
C GLY A 347 -4.49 -17.31 -0.11
N GLY A 348 -4.84 -17.49 1.18
CA GLY A 348 -4.03 -18.15 2.23
C GLY A 348 -3.80 -17.36 3.53
N ARG A 349 -4.71 -17.46 4.52
CA ARG A 349 -4.71 -17.02 5.95
C ARG A 349 -4.18 -15.61 6.33
N VAL A 350 -3.41 -14.92 5.50
CA VAL A 350 -2.70 -13.66 5.80
C VAL A 350 -3.39 -12.45 5.15
N GLN A 351 -4.21 -12.66 4.10
CA GLN A 351 -4.84 -11.57 3.32
C GLN A 351 -6.30 -11.26 3.71
N ARG A 352 -6.77 -11.73 4.88
CA ARG A 352 -8.19 -11.59 5.25
C ARG A 352 -8.64 -10.14 5.45
N HIS A 353 -7.72 -9.20 5.70
CA HIS A 353 -8.07 -7.77 5.75
C HIS A 353 -8.52 -7.24 4.38
N SER A 354 -7.93 -7.71 3.27
CA SER A 354 -8.35 -7.33 1.91
C SER A 354 -9.74 -7.86 1.55
N GLU A 355 -10.26 -8.87 2.26
CA GLU A 355 -11.64 -9.35 2.10
C GLU A 355 -12.66 -8.31 2.60
N LEU A 356 -12.31 -7.46 3.57
CA LEU A 356 -13.22 -6.41 4.08
C LEU A 356 -13.53 -5.38 2.98
N GLU A 357 -12.49 -4.85 2.33
CA GLU A 357 -12.66 -3.93 1.19
C GLU A 357 -13.36 -4.59 0.01
N LEU A 358 -13.08 -5.87 -0.23
CA LEU A 358 -13.77 -6.63 -1.28
C LEU A 358 -15.27 -6.76 -0.97
N GLU A 359 -15.67 -7.14 0.24
CA GLU A 359 -17.09 -7.27 0.59
C GLU A 359 -17.80 -5.89 0.62
N ARG A 360 -17.11 -4.80 0.98
CA ARG A 360 -17.64 -3.44 0.80
C ARG A 360 -17.90 -3.11 -0.67
N CYS A 361 -16.99 -3.49 -1.58
CA CYS A 361 -17.18 -3.33 -3.01
C CYS A 361 -18.33 -4.20 -3.54
N VAL A 362 -18.45 -5.45 -3.08
CA VAL A 362 -19.56 -6.35 -3.41
C VAL A 362 -20.90 -5.72 -2.98
N ALA A 363 -20.95 -5.13 -1.79
CA ALA A 363 -22.12 -4.42 -1.31
C ALA A 363 -22.51 -3.27 -2.25
N GLU A 364 -21.56 -2.43 -2.64
CA GLU A 364 -21.81 -1.32 -3.55
C GLU A 364 -22.29 -1.78 -4.94
N LEU A 365 -21.68 -2.82 -5.50
CA LEU A 365 -22.10 -3.40 -6.79
C LEU A 365 -23.53 -3.96 -6.74
N HIS A 366 -23.90 -4.67 -5.67
CA HIS A 366 -25.26 -5.15 -5.47
C HIS A 366 -26.26 -4.00 -5.39
N ARG A 367 -25.94 -2.95 -4.62
CA ARG A 367 -26.81 -1.78 -4.45
C ARG A 367 -27.04 -1.06 -5.78
N ARG A 368 -25.97 -0.79 -6.54
CA ARG A 368 -26.06 -0.16 -7.86
C ARG A 368 -26.80 -1.04 -8.88
N GLY A 369 -26.77 -2.36 -8.70
CA GLY A 369 -27.59 -3.30 -9.46
C GLY A 369 -29.06 -3.40 -9.02
N GLY A 370 -29.49 -2.62 -8.03
CA GLY A 370 -30.86 -2.61 -7.50
C GLY A 370 -31.17 -3.71 -6.47
N ALA A 371 -30.18 -4.52 -6.08
CA ALA A 371 -30.34 -5.62 -5.12
C ALA A 371 -29.81 -5.21 -3.73
N TRP A 372 -30.45 -4.22 -3.10
CA TRP A 372 -29.99 -3.68 -1.82
C TRP A 372 -30.02 -4.72 -0.69
N GLU A 373 -30.90 -5.72 -0.72
CA GLU A 373 -30.88 -6.82 0.26
C GLU A 373 -29.62 -7.69 0.13
N SER A 374 -29.13 -7.91 -1.10
CA SER A 374 -27.85 -8.59 -1.33
C SER A 374 -26.66 -7.71 -0.91
N SER A 375 -26.82 -6.38 -0.97
CA SER A 375 -25.84 -5.44 -0.43
C SER A 375 -25.76 -5.56 1.10
N GLU A 376 -26.90 -5.57 1.79
CA GLU A 376 -26.95 -5.77 3.25
C GLU A 376 -26.29 -7.09 3.67
N GLN A 377 -26.53 -8.18 2.93
CA GLN A 377 -25.87 -9.47 3.20
C GLN A 377 -24.34 -9.43 3.02
N ALA A 378 -23.83 -8.59 2.11
CA ALA A 378 -22.39 -8.40 1.95
C ALA A 378 -21.79 -7.59 3.11
N LEU A 379 -22.52 -6.59 3.60
CA LEU A 379 -22.14 -5.83 4.80
C LEU A 379 -22.16 -6.72 6.05
N ASP A 380 -23.16 -7.61 6.20
CA ASP A 380 -23.20 -8.57 7.31
C ASP A 380 -21.97 -9.51 7.29
N ARG A 381 -21.54 -9.96 6.10
CA ARG A 381 -20.32 -10.78 5.95
C ARG A 381 -19.06 -9.99 6.30
N LEU A 382 -18.99 -8.72 5.91
CA LEU A 382 -17.89 -7.83 6.26
C LEU A 382 -17.80 -7.68 7.78
N GLU A 383 -18.90 -7.39 8.47
CA GLU A 383 -18.92 -7.23 9.93
C GLU A 383 -18.56 -8.53 10.66
N ALA A 384 -19.08 -9.68 10.21
CA ALA A 384 -18.73 -10.99 10.78
C ALA A 384 -17.23 -11.28 10.63
N LEU A 385 -16.67 -11.04 9.44
CA LEU A 385 -15.25 -11.19 9.18
C LEU A 385 -14.41 -10.23 10.04
N ALA A 386 -14.83 -8.97 10.16
CA ALA A 386 -14.15 -7.98 10.97
C ALA A 386 -14.10 -8.40 12.45
N GLY A 387 -15.19 -8.99 12.96
CA GLY A 387 -15.24 -9.60 14.29
C GLY A 387 -14.25 -10.75 14.45
N GLU A 388 -14.13 -11.64 13.45
CA GLU A 388 -13.13 -12.72 13.46
C GLU A 388 -11.69 -12.19 13.45
N LEU A 389 -11.46 -11.05 12.78
CA LEU A 389 -10.16 -10.39 12.69
C LEU A 389 -9.87 -9.45 13.87
N SER A 390 -10.83 -9.28 14.80
CA SER A 390 -10.72 -8.33 15.91
C SER A 390 -10.41 -6.89 15.45
N VAL A 391 -11.00 -6.49 14.32
CA VAL A 391 -10.88 -5.13 13.80
C VAL A 391 -11.63 -4.17 14.74
N PRO A 392 -11.06 -3.00 15.07
CA PRO A 392 -11.74 -2.00 15.90
C PRO A 392 -13.09 -1.57 15.31
N GLU A 393 -14.08 -1.34 16.18
CA GLU A 393 -15.45 -0.99 15.78
C GLU A 393 -15.49 0.28 14.93
N GLU A 394 -14.62 1.25 15.23
CA GLU A 394 -14.51 2.50 14.47
C GLU A 394 -14.09 2.27 13.02
N THR A 395 -13.16 1.33 12.79
CA THR A 395 -12.72 0.95 11.44
C THR A 395 -13.84 0.23 10.68
N ILE A 396 -14.67 -0.55 11.38
CA ILE A 396 -15.85 -1.20 10.78
C ILE A 396 -16.90 -0.15 10.42
N GLU A 397 -17.18 0.81 11.31
CA GLU A 397 -18.15 1.89 11.08
C GLU A 397 -17.79 2.71 9.83
N VAL A 398 -16.49 2.96 9.61
CA VAL A 398 -15.96 3.63 8.40
C VAL A 398 -16.38 2.92 7.10
N LEU A 399 -16.35 1.59 7.09
CA LEU A 399 -16.67 0.80 5.89
C LEU A 399 -18.18 0.58 5.71
N VAL A 400 -18.93 0.46 6.80
CA VAL A 400 -20.32 -0.02 6.80
C VAL A 400 -21.34 1.11 6.83
N ALA A 401 -21.14 2.15 7.65
CA ALA A 401 -22.19 3.15 7.90
C ALA A 401 -22.64 3.90 6.63
N PRO A 402 -21.73 4.40 5.75
CA PRO A 402 -22.14 5.04 4.51
C PRO A 402 -22.91 4.09 3.57
N ALA A 403 -22.50 2.82 3.51
CA ALA A 403 -23.13 1.81 2.65
C ALA A 403 -24.55 1.45 3.14
N ARG A 404 -24.75 1.27 4.46
CA ARG A 404 -26.08 1.05 5.05
C ARG A 404 -27.02 2.24 4.81
N VAL A 405 -26.53 3.48 4.95
CA VAL A 405 -27.32 4.67 4.60
C VAL A 405 -27.70 4.66 3.12
N ALA A 406 -26.78 4.32 2.22
CA ALA A 406 -27.07 4.20 0.81
C ALA A 406 -28.13 3.12 0.51
N ASN A 407 -28.08 1.98 1.21
CA ASN A 407 -29.07 0.90 1.07
C ASN A 407 -30.45 1.30 1.58
N LEU A 408 -30.55 1.96 2.74
CA LEU A 408 -31.81 2.48 3.24
C LEU A 408 -32.45 3.51 2.29
N LEU A 409 -31.63 4.36 1.68
CA LEU A 409 -32.12 5.31 0.67
C LEU A 409 -32.61 4.59 -0.59
N ALA A 410 -31.91 3.54 -1.04
CA ALA A 410 -32.37 2.70 -2.15
C ALA A 410 -33.68 1.95 -1.84
N ALA A 411 -33.87 1.55 -0.58
CA ALA A 411 -35.11 0.93 -0.10
C ALA A 411 -36.26 1.94 0.16
N GLY A 412 -36.04 3.24 -0.01
CA GLY A 412 -37.02 4.29 0.28
C GLY A 412 -37.25 4.57 1.77
N ALA A 413 -36.39 4.05 2.66
CA ALA A 413 -36.48 4.19 4.11
C ALA A 413 -35.82 5.48 4.64
N ALA A 414 -36.24 6.65 4.12
CA ALA A 414 -35.60 7.94 4.41
C ALA A 414 -35.53 8.27 5.92
N ALA A 415 -36.57 7.95 6.70
CA ALA A 415 -36.58 8.20 8.14
C ALA A 415 -35.52 7.38 8.90
N GLU A 416 -35.24 6.16 8.45
CA GLU A 416 -34.20 5.31 9.03
C GLU A 416 -32.82 5.78 8.61
N ALA A 417 -32.66 6.14 7.32
CA ALA A 417 -31.44 6.74 6.81
C ALA A 417 -31.07 8.02 7.57
N ARG A 418 -32.05 8.90 7.86
CA ARG A 418 -31.85 10.12 8.67
C ARG A 418 -31.31 9.83 10.06
N ARG A 419 -31.79 8.78 10.73
CA ARG A 419 -31.32 8.40 12.07
C ARG A 419 -29.86 7.94 12.06
N MET A 420 -29.45 7.21 11.02
CA MET A 420 -28.08 6.69 10.88
C MET A 420 -27.12 7.67 10.20
N PHE A 421 -27.64 8.70 9.54
CA PHE A 421 -26.85 9.67 8.79
C PHE A 421 -25.66 10.28 9.57
N PRO A 422 -25.79 10.65 10.86
CA PRO A 422 -24.64 11.16 11.63
C PRO A 422 -23.46 10.18 11.71
N SER A 423 -23.71 8.87 11.77
CA SER A 423 -22.66 7.83 11.73
C SER A 423 -21.98 7.80 10.36
N ALA A 424 -22.75 7.85 9.27
CA ALA A 424 -22.18 7.93 7.92
C ALA A 424 -21.33 9.19 7.72
N VAL A 425 -21.73 10.35 8.28
CA VAL A 425 -20.92 11.57 8.24
C VAL A 425 -19.59 11.39 8.96
N ARG A 426 -19.59 10.87 10.20
CA ARG A 426 -18.34 10.62 10.95
C ARG A 426 -17.43 9.63 10.21
N ALA A 427 -18.00 8.53 9.72
CA ALA A 427 -17.30 7.53 8.91
C ALA A 427 -16.67 8.14 7.65
N SER A 428 -17.42 8.90 6.86
CA SER A 428 -16.92 9.53 5.64
C SER A 428 -15.87 10.61 5.92
N VAL A 429 -15.98 11.37 7.01
CA VAL A 429 -14.94 12.32 7.42
C VAL A 429 -13.66 11.60 7.84
N ALA A 430 -13.76 10.50 8.60
CA ALA A 430 -12.62 9.68 8.99
C ALA A 430 -11.94 9.02 7.78
N ALA A 431 -12.71 8.59 6.78
CA ALA A 431 -12.21 8.08 5.50
C ALA A 431 -11.67 9.15 4.54
N ARG A 432 -11.76 10.45 4.91
CA ARG A 432 -11.44 11.60 4.06
C ARG A 432 -12.26 11.68 2.76
N ASP A 433 -13.47 11.14 2.77
CA ASP A 433 -14.46 11.21 1.67
C ASP A 433 -15.78 11.85 2.12
N ALA A 434 -15.69 12.99 2.82
CA ALA A 434 -16.87 13.73 3.29
C ALA A 434 -17.78 14.21 2.14
N ALA A 435 -17.26 14.26 0.90
CA ALA A 435 -18.06 14.60 -0.27
C ALA A 435 -19.08 13.49 -0.61
N ALA A 436 -18.77 12.22 -0.36
CA ALA A 436 -19.74 11.12 -0.48
C ALA A 436 -20.88 11.25 0.55
N ALA A 437 -20.59 11.66 1.79
CA ALA A 437 -21.63 11.94 2.79
C ALA A 437 -22.55 13.11 2.37
N ALA A 438 -22.01 14.16 1.75
CA ALA A 438 -22.83 15.24 1.19
C ALA A 438 -23.73 14.77 0.03
N GLN A 439 -23.27 13.81 -0.79
CA GLN A 439 -24.10 13.17 -1.82
C GLN A 439 -25.20 12.29 -1.20
N LEU A 440 -24.91 11.55 -0.12
CA LEU A 440 -25.92 10.82 0.65
C LEU A 440 -26.96 11.78 1.27
N LEU A 441 -26.53 12.93 1.80
CA LEU A 441 -27.45 13.96 2.30
C LEU A 441 -28.37 14.48 1.20
N ALA A 442 -27.83 14.70 0.00
CA ALA A 442 -28.62 15.17 -1.14
C ALA A 442 -29.72 14.15 -1.51
N ARG A 443 -29.38 12.86 -1.56
CA ARG A 443 -30.37 11.79 -1.78
C ARG A 443 -31.40 11.70 -0.65
N LEU A 444 -30.96 11.82 0.60
CA LEU A 444 -31.82 11.82 1.77
C LEU A 444 -32.85 12.96 1.74
N LEU A 445 -32.41 14.20 1.52
CA LEU A 445 -33.28 15.38 1.45
C LEU A 445 -34.27 15.26 0.29
N LEU A 446 -33.85 14.70 -0.84
CA LEU A 446 -34.76 14.45 -1.96
C LEU A 446 -35.87 13.44 -1.58
N GLY A 447 -35.50 12.38 -0.85
CA GLY A 447 -36.43 11.37 -0.32
C GLY A 447 -37.40 11.94 0.72
N GLU A 448 -36.99 12.95 1.47
CA GLU A 448 -37.83 13.68 2.44
C GLU A 448 -38.71 14.78 1.80
N GLY A 449 -38.57 15.00 0.49
CA GLY A 449 -39.36 16.01 -0.22
C GLY A 449 -38.79 17.43 -0.15
N ASP A 450 -37.51 17.59 0.19
CA ASP A 450 -36.79 18.87 0.10
C ASP A 450 -35.79 18.88 -1.09
N PRO A 451 -36.26 19.06 -2.33
CA PRO A 451 -35.38 19.10 -3.49
C PRO A 451 -34.44 20.31 -3.49
N ALA A 452 -34.82 21.43 -2.85
CA ALA A 452 -33.96 22.61 -2.79
C ALA A 452 -32.77 22.39 -1.84
N GLY A 453 -33.01 21.79 -0.67
CA GLY A 453 -31.96 21.34 0.24
C GLY A 453 -31.09 20.24 -0.39
N ALA A 454 -31.68 19.32 -1.14
CA ALA A 454 -30.94 18.30 -1.87
C ALA A 454 -29.96 18.89 -2.90
N ALA A 455 -30.40 19.87 -3.70
CA ALA A 455 -29.53 20.57 -4.65
C ALA A 455 -28.41 21.34 -3.92
N HIS A 456 -28.70 21.95 -2.78
CA HIS A 456 -27.69 22.60 -1.93
C HIS A 456 -26.65 21.61 -1.39
N ALA A 457 -27.08 20.46 -0.85
CA ALA A 457 -26.19 19.40 -0.38
C ALA A 457 -25.35 18.79 -1.51
N LEU A 458 -25.92 18.66 -2.71
CA LEU A 458 -25.17 18.25 -3.89
C LEU A 458 -24.08 19.27 -4.25
N GLY A 459 -24.38 20.57 -4.15
CA GLY A 459 -23.39 21.64 -4.28
C GLY A 459 -22.29 21.57 -3.20
N MET A 460 -22.65 21.26 -1.94
CA MET A 460 -21.68 21.05 -0.86
C MET A 460 -20.69 19.94 -1.19
N SER A 461 -21.11 18.87 -1.86
CA SER A 461 -20.19 17.80 -2.29
C SER A 461 -19.09 18.32 -3.23
N GLN A 462 -19.41 19.27 -4.13
CA GLN A 462 -18.40 19.93 -4.96
C GLN A 462 -17.51 20.84 -4.12
N ALA A 463 -18.06 21.61 -3.18
CA ALA A 463 -17.27 22.49 -2.32
C ALA A 463 -16.25 21.70 -1.46
N ILE A 464 -16.63 20.51 -0.99
CA ILE A 464 -15.75 19.62 -0.20
C ILE A 464 -14.67 18.99 -1.09
N ARG A 465 -15.06 18.43 -2.24
CA ARG A 465 -14.14 17.72 -3.15
C ARG A 465 -13.28 18.66 -3.98
N GLY A 466 -13.70 19.90 -4.20
CA GLY A 466 -13.11 20.86 -5.14
C GLY A 466 -13.62 20.73 -6.59
N VAL A 467 -14.26 19.62 -6.93
CA VAL A 467 -14.87 19.37 -8.26
C VAL A 467 -16.18 18.61 -8.13
N PHE A 468 -17.07 18.80 -9.11
CA PHE A 468 -18.25 17.95 -9.25
C PHE A 468 -17.85 16.58 -9.77
N ASP A 469 -18.41 15.52 -9.18
CA ASP A 469 -18.20 14.16 -9.65
C ASP A 469 -19.06 13.91 -10.89
N ARG A 470 -18.44 14.03 -12.07
CA ARG A 470 -19.09 13.85 -13.37
C ARG A 470 -19.17 12.40 -13.80
N GLY A 471 -18.35 11.53 -13.21
CA GLY A 471 -18.28 10.13 -13.61
C GLY A 471 -18.99 9.18 -12.67
N ASP A 472 -19.82 9.66 -11.73
CA ASP A 472 -20.78 8.81 -11.04
C ASP A 472 -22.17 8.94 -11.69
N PRO A 473 -22.67 7.88 -12.35
CA PRO A 473 -24.00 7.90 -12.98
C PRO A 473 -25.11 8.31 -12.01
N GLU A 474 -25.06 7.83 -10.76
CA GLU A 474 -26.12 8.14 -9.78
C GLU A 474 -26.11 9.61 -9.34
N VAL A 475 -24.95 10.28 -9.40
CA VAL A 475 -24.84 11.72 -9.14
C VAL A 475 -25.44 12.51 -10.30
N GLY A 476 -25.21 12.06 -11.53
CA GLY A 476 -25.83 12.62 -12.74
C GLY A 476 -27.35 12.46 -12.73
N GLU A 477 -27.85 11.27 -12.40
CA GLU A 477 -29.27 10.97 -12.26
C GLU A 477 -29.93 11.81 -11.17
N LEU A 478 -29.27 11.96 -10.00
CA LEU A 478 -29.74 12.82 -8.93
C LEU A 478 -29.85 14.28 -9.40
N ALA A 479 -28.84 14.80 -10.09
CA ALA A 479 -28.87 16.15 -10.65
C ALA A 479 -30.03 16.33 -11.64
N ALA A 480 -30.25 15.35 -12.54
CA ALA A 480 -31.35 15.38 -13.50
C ALA A 480 -32.72 15.38 -12.80
N ALA A 481 -32.92 14.51 -11.80
CA ALA A 481 -34.15 14.46 -11.02
C ALA A 481 -34.43 15.77 -10.26
N LEU A 482 -33.38 16.42 -9.76
CA LEU A 482 -33.50 17.72 -9.09
C LEU A 482 -33.90 18.84 -10.07
N VAL A 483 -33.33 18.84 -11.29
CA VAL A 483 -33.72 19.76 -12.35
C VAL A 483 -35.18 19.56 -12.76
N GLU A 484 -35.64 18.32 -12.86
CA GLU A 484 -37.03 18.00 -13.17
C GLU A 484 -37.99 18.50 -12.08
N ARG A 485 -37.66 18.30 -10.80
CA ARG A 485 -38.54 18.70 -9.67
C ARG A 485 -38.54 20.20 -9.38
N LEU A 486 -37.41 20.89 -9.54
CA LEU A 486 -37.27 22.32 -9.22
C LEU A 486 -37.42 23.24 -10.43
N GLY A 487 -37.14 22.74 -11.63
CA GLY A 487 -36.78 23.56 -12.78
C GLY A 487 -35.32 24.00 -12.75
N ALA A 488 -34.72 24.15 -13.93
CA ALA A 488 -33.29 24.45 -14.08
C ALA A 488 -32.80 25.71 -13.31
N PRO A 489 -33.52 26.86 -13.31
CA PRO A 489 -33.03 28.04 -12.60
C PRO A 489 -32.98 27.88 -11.08
N ALA A 490 -33.99 27.22 -10.49
CA ALA A 490 -34.07 27.02 -9.04
C ALA A 490 -33.06 25.96 -8.57
N TYR A 491 -32.87 24.89 -9.36
CA TYR A 491 -31.78 23.94 -9.16
C TYR A 491 -30.43 24.65 -9.16
N GLU A 492 -30.12 25.42 -10.20
CA GLU A 492 -28.82 26.05 -10.37
C GLU A 492 -28.53 27.07 -9.26
N GLN A 493 -29.55 27.82 -8.80
CA GLN A 493 -29.41 28.71 -7.66
C GLN A 493 -29.09 27.95 -6.37
N ALA A 494 -29.85 26.89 -6.06
CA ALA A 494 -29.65 26.11 -4.84
C ALA A 494 -28.29 25.39 -4.83
N TYR A 495 -27.94 24.78 -5.96
CA TYR A 495 -26.65 24.14 -6.18
C TYR A 495 -25.48 25.11 -6.01
N ARG A 496 -25.54 26.30 -6.65
CA ARG A 496 -24.49 27.33 -6.52
C ARG A 496 -24.31 27.83 -5.10
N ARG A 497 -25.38 27.91 -4.29
CA ARG A 497 -25.26 28.26 -2.87
C ARG A 497 -24.40 27.26 -2.12
N GLY A 498 -24.61 25.95 -2.35
CA GLY A 498 -23.80 24.91 -1.73
C GLY A 498 -22.38 24.85 -2.28
N ALA A 499 -22.22 24.95 -3.60
CA ALA A 499 -20.92 24.90 -4.29
C ALA A 499 -20.05 26.15 -4.04
N GLY A 500 -20.66 27.27 -3.65
CA GLY A 500 -19.97 28.52 -3.30
C GLY A 500 -19.47 28.58 -1.86
N LEU A 501 -19.74 27.57 -1.04
CA LEU A 501 -19.20 27.47 0.31
C LEU A 501 -17.70 27.20 0.28
N SER A 502 -16.98 27.69 1.29
CA SER A 502 -15.66 27.13 1.59
C SER A 502 -15.80 25.67 2.08
N ARG A 503 -14.74 24.88 1.91
CA ARG A 503 -14.72 23.49 2.39
C ARG A 503 -15.07 23.38 3.87
N ASP A 504 -14.51 24.24 4.73
CA ASP A 504 -14.77 24.21 6.17
C ASP A 504 -16.23 24.54 6.51
N GLN A 505 -16.84 25.47 5.79
CA GLN A 505 -18.27 25.76 5.93
C GLN A 505 -19.13 24.57 5.51
N ALA A 506 -18.82 23.93 4.38
CA ALA A 506 -19.54 22.76 3.91
C ALA A 506 -19.40 21.57 4.87
N LEU A 507 -18.20 21.33 5.43
CA LEU A 507 -17.97 20.32 6.45
C LEU A 507 -18.73 20.64 7.75
N GLY A 508 -18.73 21.90 8.19
CA GLY A 508 -19.47 22.33 9.38
C GLY A 508 -20.98 22.12 9.23
N LEU A 509 -21.54 22.41 8.05
CA LEU A 509 -22.96 22.17 7.75
C LEU A 509 -23.31 20.69 7.58
N LEU A 510 -22.35 19.85 7.20
CA LEU A 510 -22.56 18.41 7.08
C LEU A 510 -22.56 17.72 8.46
N ALA A 511 -21.81 18.28 9.41
CA ALA A 511 -21.67 17.74 10.77
C ALA A 511 -22.74 18.23 11.76
N GLY A 512 -23.40 19.36 11.48
CA GLY A 512 -24.51 19.92 12.27
C GLY A 512 -25.86 19.45 11.76
#